data_AF-A0A7V4CLA8-F1
#
_entry.id   AF-A0A7V4CLA8-F1
#
_cell.length_a   1.000
_cell.length_b   1.000
_cell.length_c   1.000
_cell.angle_alpha   90.00
_cell.angle_beta   90.00
_cell.angle_gamma   90.00
#
_symmetry.space_group_name_H-M   'P 1'
#
loop_
_entity.id
_entity.type
_entity.pdbx_description
1 polymer ?
#
loop_
_entity_poly.entity_id
_entity_poly.type
_entity_poly.pdbx_seq_one_letter_code
_entity_poly.pdbx_strand_id
1 'polypeptide(L)'
;MNKLFYFLTIVLLPSLFNVLTFSQESFTLNISLKFPMDFESDALINNLKIAGAELSYVYEISIFGGDYSATISSTSTVLSLEVSQQGLYEISASVMVGKDTYFKGVATATVDYSSLTQDIEILLKPVMSKMLITLDINDVDELKGKRILITSKDSSRVVFNELLDVSIFPLMIDITPGSYKVDIVAENNVTSNSTKALLSTTELKIQPGRFYPLMVSFKKETLTLSKNLAKVSKLIAFDINTREVIFEREGKYKLSKSLSINGKNNSSWSNVLFPGICDLYLVFEDGEITSISYEENFPSRVRVLLSSKQTSVGGLLSSGFEQVTVKPHQDYLLFVFDNTYYQVMKIQSGCVVRFQNSSEGLSVETADGIIGPFQKSSRFYIRPLSKDSSIEIAEKGKNKYSGTFEIIIDNNGR
;
A
#
# COMPACT_ATOMS: atom_id res chain seq x y z
N MET A 1 43.85 -9.52 -66.65
CA MET A 1 43.23 -9.10 -65.37
C MET A 1 41.76 -9.49 -65.21
N ASN A 2 40.97 -9.74 -66.27
CA ASN A 2 39.52 -9.99 -66.11
C ASN A 2 39.11 -11.36 -65.53
N LYS A 3 39.85 -12.46 -65.78
CA LYS A 3 39.43 -13.79 -65.31
C LYS A 3 39.51 -13.98 -63.78
N LEU A 4 40.47 -13.32 -63.13
CA LEU A 4 40.63 -13.36 -61.67
C LEU A 4 39.51 -12.58 -60.97
N PHE A 5 39.09 -11.47 -61.58
CA PHE A 5 38.01 -10.63 -61.06
C PHE A 5 36.68 -11.37 -61.08
N TYR A 6 36.33 -12.05 -62.18
CA TYR A 6 35.12 -12.88 -62.28
C TYR A 6 35.09 -14.03 -61.28
N PHE A 7 36.22 -14.71 -61.05
CA PHE A 7 36.29 -15.75 -60.02
C PHE A 7 36.09 -15.19 -58.61
N LEU A 8 36.62 -14.00 -58.34
CA LEU A 8 36.41 -13.32 -57.06
C LEU A 8 34.93 -12.97 -56.87
N THR A 9 34.25 -12.40 -57.88
CA THR A 9 32.82 -12.07 -57.80
C THR A 9 31.93 -13.31 -57.71
N ILE A 10 32.26 -14.40 -58.40
CA ILE A 10 31.51 -15.66 -58.37
C ILE A 10 31.65 -16.38 -57.01
N VAL A 11 32.74 -16.16 -56.26
CA VAL A 11 32.89 -16.70 -54.90
C VAL A 11 32.30 -15.73 -53.86
N LEU A 12 32.46 -14.41 -54.05
CA LEU A 12 31.97 -13.40 -53.13
C LEU A 12 30.45 -13.22 -53.17
N LEU A 13 29.80 -13.29 -54.34
CA LEU A 13 28.35 -13.12 -54.43
C LEU A 13 27.60 -14.25 -53.70
N PRO A 14 27.91 -15.54 -53.87
CA PRO A 14 27.28 -16.60 -53.10
C PRO A 14 27.63 -16.55 -51.62
N SER A 15 28.82 -16.06 -51.22
CA SER A 15 29.12 -15.84 -49.81
C SER A 15 28.36 -14.64 -49.22
N LEU A 16 28.16 -13.56 -49.99
CA LEU A 16 27.36 -12.41 -49.57
C LEU A 16 25.87 -12.76 -49.56
N PHE A 17 25.39 -13.53 -50.53
CA PHE A 17 24.05 -14.10 -50.51
C PHE A 17 23.90 -15.10 -49.37
N ASN A 18 24.86 -15.99 -49.10
CA ASN A 18 24.81 -16.88 -47.94
C ASN A 18 24.87 -16.14 -46.60
N VAL A 19 25.56 -14.99 -46.50
CA VAL A 19 25.55 -14.13 -45.31
C VAL A 19 24.24 -13.34 -45.19
N LEU A 20 23.59 -13.01 -46.30
CA LEU A 20 22.25 -12.39 -46.33
C LEU A 20 21.09 -13.40 -46.20
N THR A 21 21.34 -14.68 -46.51
CA THR A 21 20.42 -15.81 -46.37
C THR A 21 20.81 -16.75 -45.23
N PHE A 22 21.78 -16.39 -44.38
CA PHE A 22 21.76 -16.85 -42.99
C PHE A 22 20.45 -16.29 -42.47
N SER A 23 19.47 -17.20 -42.47
CA SER A 23 18.12 -17.05 -41.99
C SER A 23 18.10 -16.09 -40.81
N GLN A 24 17.06 -15.28 -40.68
CA GLN A 24 16.67 -14.77 -39.36
C GLN A 24 16.71 -15.98 -38.40
N GLU A 25 17.80 -16.15 -37.66
CA GLU A 25 17.92 -17.22 -36.69
C GLU A 25 16.91 -16.84 -35.61
N SER A 26 15.78 -17.53 -35.59
CA SER A 26 14.83 -17.39 -34.50
C SER A 26 15.40 -18.16 -33.32
N PHE A 27 15.51 -17.46 -32.19
CA PHE A 27 15.82 -18.07 -30.92
C PHE A 27 14.52 -18.61 -30.33
N THR A 28 14.57 -19.77 -29.70
CA THR A 28 13.40 -20.35 -29.02
C THR A 28 13.49 -20.09 -27.52
N LEU A 29 12.47 -19.46 -26.96
CA LEU A 29 12.25 -19.33 -25.53
C LEU A 29 11.27 -20.42 -25.08
N ASN A 30 11.75 -21.40 -24.32
CA ASN A 30 10.94 -22.43 -23.68
C ASN A 30 10.67 -22.02 -22.24
N ILE A 31 9.49 -21.47 -22.00
CA ILE A 31 9.07 -20.96 -20.70
C ILE A 31 8.23 -22.02 -20.01
N SER A 32 8.57 -22.31 -18.76
CA SER A 32 7.82 -23.20 -17.87
C SER A 32 7.46 -22.46 -16.58
N LEU A 33 6.22 -22.62 -16.14
CA LEU A 33 5.73 -22.03 -14.89
C LEU A 33 5.87 -23.02 -13.74
N LYS A 34 6.44 -22.55 -12.63
CA LYS A 34 6.57 -23.32 -11.40
C LYS A 34 5.80 -22.68 -10.28
N PHE A 35 4.79 -23.40 -9.83
CA PHE A 35 4.02 -23.01 -8.66
C PHE A 35 4.83 -23.23 -7.37
N PRO A 36 4.62 -22.39 -6.36
CA PRO A 36 5.27 -22.57 -5.07
C PRO A 36 4.74 -23.84 -4.39
N MET A 37 5.66 -24.60 -3.80
CA MET A 37 5.37 -25.91 -3.16
C MET A 37 4.95 -25.79 -1.69
N ASP A 38 4.32 -24.67 -1.32
CA ASP A 38 3.79 -24.50 0.02
C ASP A 38 2.32 -24.94 0.09
N PHE A 39 1.92 -25.44 1.28
CA PHE A 39 0.60 -26.01 1.49
C PHE A 39 -0.57 -25.06 1.17
N GLU A 40 -0.40 -23.75 1.39
CA GLU A 40 -1.48 -22.79 1.13
C GLU A 40 -1.67 -22.58 -0.37
N SER A 41 -0.56 -22.43 -1.10
CA SER A 41 -0.58 -22.30 -2.55
C SER A 41 -1.11 -23.56 -3.23
N ASP A 42 -0.73 -24.76 -2.76
CA ASP A 42 -1.25 -26.02 -3.26
C ASP A 42 -2.77 -26.14 -3.03
N ALA A 43 -3.25 -25.78 -1.83
CA ALA A 43 -4.68 -25.77 -1.53
C ALA A 43 -5.44 -24.78 -2.44
N LEU A 44 -4.89 -23.59 -2.66
CA LEU A 44 -5.47 -22.58 -3.55
C LEU A 44 -5.59 -23.10 -4.98
N ILE A 45 -4.52 -23.64 -5.56
CA ILE A 45 -4.52 -24.17 -6.94
C ILE A 45 -5.55 -25.30 -7.09
N ASN A 46 -5.57 -26.23 -6.12
CA ASN A 46 -6.51 -27.34 -6.14
C ASN A 46 -7.97 -26.86 -6.08
N ASN A 47 -8.27 -25.88 -5.23
CA ASN A 47 -9.62 -25.34 -5.14
C ASN A 47 -10.06 -24.58 -6.38
N LEU A 48 -9.17 -23.82 -7.01
CA LEU A 48 -9.47 -23.18 -8.29
C LEU A 48 -9.82 -24.22 -9.36
N LYS A 49 -9.07 -25.33 -9.43
CA LYS A 49 -9.35 -26.43 -10.35
C LYS A 49 -10.66 -27.17 -10.03
N ILE A 50 -10.92 -27.47 -8.74
CA ILE A 50 -12.14 -28.17 -8.29
C ILE A 50 -13.40 -27.32 -8.55
N ALA A 51 -13.30 -26.00 -8.42
CA ALA A 51 -14.39 -25.08 -8.72
C ALA A 51 -14.75 -24.99 -10.23
N GLY A 52 -14.06 -25.76 -11.09
CA GLY A 52 -14.26 -25.75 -12.53
C GLY A 52 -13.77 -24.47 -13.21
N ALA A 53 -12.88 -23.71 -12.54
CA ALA A 53 -12.32 -22.51 -13.13
C ALA A 53 -11.31 -22.87 -14.22
N GLU A 54 -11.51 -22.35 -15.43
CA GLU A 54 -10.50 -22.39 -16.48
C GLU A 54 -9.35 -21.45 -16.10
N LEU A 55 -8.19 -22.04 -15.78
CA LEU A 55 -6.96 -21.28 -15.54
C LEU A 55 -6.43 -20.75 -16.87
N SER A 56 -6.27 -19.44 -16.97
CA SER A 56 -5.60 -18.78 -18.09
C SER A 56 -4.20 -18.32 -17.66
N TYR A 57 -3.21 -18.57 -18.50
CA TYR A 57 -1.83 -18.18 -18.29
C TYR A 57 -1.49 -17.06 -19.27
N VAL A 58 -1.16 -15.89 -18.75
CA VAL A 58 -0.76 -14.72 -19.56
C VAL A 58 0.74 -14.52 -19.40
N TYR A 59 1.45 -14.53 -20.52
CA TYR A 59 2.88 -14.30 -20.61
C TYR A 59 3.12 -12.93 -21.26
N GLU A 60 3.89 -12.08 -20.60
CA GLU A 60 4.32 -10.78 -21.10
C GLU A 60 5.84 -10.82 -21.26
N ILE A 61 6.30 -10.61 -22.47
CA ILE A 61 7.71 -10.79 -22.85
C ILE A 61 8.17 -9.49 -23.47
N SER A 62 9.24 -8.91 -22.95
CA SER A 62 9.81 -7.67 -23.46
C SER A 62 11.33 -7.74 -23.50
N ILE A 63 11.95 -7.02 -24.43
CA ILE A 63 13.41 -6.89 -24.49
C ILE A 63 13.85 -5.60 -23.81
N PHE A 64 14.87 -5.68 -22.94
CA PHE A 64 15.41 -4.49 -22.29
C PHE A 64 16.07 -3.56 -23.31
N GLY A 65 15.61 -2.31 -23.36
CA GLY A 65 16.20 -1.27 -24.20
C GLY A 65 15.93 -1.42 -25.70
N GLY A 66 15.01 -2.30 -26.10
CA GLY A 66 14.56 -2.45 -27.49
C GLY A 66 13.04 -2.36 -27.62
N ASP A 67 12.56 -2.55 -28.85
CA ASP A 67 11.15 -2.33 -29.20
C ASP A 67 10.29 -3.60 -29.20
N TYR A 68 10.88 -4.77 -28.89
CA TYR A 68 10.13 -6.01 -28.84
C TYR A 68 9.31 -6.12 -27.54
N SER A 69 8.00 -6.31 -27.70
CA SER A 69 7.07 -6.65 -26.64
C SER A 69 5.96 -7.56 -27.17
N ALA A 70 5.64 -8.63 -26.46
CA ALA A 70 4.59 -9.57 -26.80
C ALA A 70 3.77 -9.95 -25.56
N THR A 71 2.45 -10.09 -25.73
CA THR A 71 1.54 -10.62 -24.72
C THR A 71 0.82 -11.83 -25.29
N ILE A 72 0.95 -12.98 -24.62
CA ILE A 72 0.43 -14.26 -25.10
C ILE A 72 -0.45 -14.86 -24.00
N SER A 73 -1.69 -15.19 -24.35
CA SER A 73 -2.59 -15.95 -23.49
C SER A 73 -2.58 -17.42 -23.88
N SER A 74 -2.47 -18.30 -22.90
CA SER A 74 -2.41 -19.75 -23.07
C SER A 74 -3.24 -20.47 -22.00
N THR A 75 -3.58 -21.73 -22.26
CA THR A 75 -4.14 -22.66 -21.28
C THR A 75 -3.09 -23.65 -20.76
N SER A 76 -1.83 -23.52 -21.22
CA SER A 76 -0.70 -24.34 -20.82
C SER A 76 0.26 -23.59 -19.89
N THR A 77 0.80 -24.31 -18.90
CA THR A 77 1.89 -23.85 -18.02
C THR A 77 3.25 -23.84 -18.70
N VAL A 78 3.33 -24.30 -19.95
CA VAL A 78 4.51 -24.29 -20.80
C VAL A 78 4.20 -23.51 -22.06
N LEU A 79 5.08 -22.59 -22.43
CA LEU A 79 5.03 -21.79 -23.64
C LEU A 79 6.37 -21.93 -24.38
N SER A 80 6.32 -22.24 -25.66
CA SER A 80 7.49 -22.16 -26.54
C SER A 80 7.25 -21.03 -27.53
N LEU A 81 8.18 -20.06 -27.60
CA LEU A 81 8.05 -18.87 -28.43
C LEU A 81 9.34 -18.63 -29.22
N GLU A 82 9.18 -18.36 -30.51
CA GLU A 82 10.28 -17.88 -31.34
C GLU A 82 10.44 -16.36 -31.24
N VAL A 83 11.67 -15.90 -30.99
CA VAL A 83 12.05 -14.49 -30.96
C VAL A 83 13.20 -14.24 -31.94
N SER A 84 13.19 -13.09 -32.60
CA SER A 84 14.13 -12.79 -33.69
C SER A 84 15.25 -11.81 -33.28
N GLN A 85 15.23 -11.31 -32.04
CA GLN A 85 16.19 -10.32 -31.55
C GLN A 85 17.06 -10.92 -30.44
N GLN A 86 18.34 -10.61 -30.46
CA GLN A 86 19.24 -10.88 -29.34
C GLN A 86 19.09 -9.81 -28.27
N GLY A 87 19.30 -10.20 -27.03
CA GLY A 87 19.34 -9.29 -25.89
C GLY A 87 18.87 -9.93 -24.60
N LEU A 88 18.74 -9.09 -23.58
CA LEU A 88 18.18 -9.49 -22.30
C LEU A 88 16.65 -9.32 -22.36
N TYR A 89 15.94 -10.42 -22.19
CA TYR A 89 14.48 -10.45 -22.12
C TYR A 89 14.02 -10.46 -20.68
N GLU A 90 12.97 -9.70 -20.38
CA GLU A 90 12.15 -9.85 -19.19
C GLU A 90 10.87 -10.57 -19.56
N ILE A 91 10.55 -11.62 -18.79
CA ILE A 91 9.41 -12.49 -19.03
C ILE A 91 8.60 -12.55 -17.75
N SER A 92 7.44 -11.90 -17.77
CA SER A 92 6.45 -11.93 -16.71
C SER A 92 5.36 -12.95 -17.05
N ALA A 93 4.90 -13.69 -16.05
CA ALA A 93 3.78 -14.60 -16.18
C ALA A 93 2.75 -14.37 -15.09
N SER A 94 1.48 -14.47 -15.47
CA SER A 94 0.33 -14.33 -14.59
C SER A 94 -0.64 -15.50 -14.77
N VAL A 95 -1.15 -16.04 -13.66
CA VAL A 95 -2.21 -17.05 -13.65
C VAL A 95 -3.53 -16.39 -13.28
N MET A 96 -4.50 -16.45 -14.17
CA MET A 96 -5.77 -15.74 -14.08
C MET A 96 -6.95 -16.69 -14.01
N VAL A 97 -7.97 -16.27 -13.26
CA VAL A 97 -9.32 -16.85 -13.28
C VAL A 97 -10.31 -15.73 -13.52
N GLY A 98 -10.96 -15.75 -14.68
CA GLY A 98 -11.76 -14.63 -15.15
C GLY A 98 -10.90 -13.36 -15.26
N LYS A 99 -11.18 -12.35 -14.43
CA LYS A 99 -10.44 -11.07 -14.41
C LYS A 99 -9.40 -10.98 -13.30
N ASP A 100 -9.45 -11.90 -12.35
CA ASP A 100 -8.61 -11.85 -11.15
C ASP A 100 -7.29 -12.60 -11.40
N THR A 101 -6.16 -12.00 -11.02
CA THR A 101 -4.84 -12.66 -11.11
C THR A 101 -4.47 -13.28 -9.77
N TYR A 102 -4.26 -14.59 -9.74
CA TYR A 102 -4.00 -15.35 -8.50
C TYR A 102 -2.51 -15.59 -8.25
N PHE A 103 -1.71 -15.72 -9.31
CA PHE A 103 -0.27 -15.92 -9.20
C PHE A 103 0.46 -15.03 -10.20
N LYS A 104 1.65 -14.56 -9.82
CA LYS A 104 2.55 -13.81 -10.70
C LYS A 104 3.99 -14.25 -10.50
N GLY A 105 4.79 -14.18 -11.55
CA GLY A 105 6.23 -14.40 -11.49
C GLY A 105 6.93 -13.66 -12.62
N VAL A 106 8.22 -13.43 -12.44
CA VAL A 106 9.07 -12.78 -13.43
C VAL A 106 10.40 -13.53 -13.49
N ALA A 107 10.91 -13.72 -14.70
CA ALA A 107 12.27 -14.18 -14.94
C ALA A 107 12.94 -13.30 -15.99
N THR A 108 14.27 -13.35 -16.04
CA THR A 108 15.04 -12.74 -17.11
C THR A 108 15.85 -13.80 -17.83
N ALA A 109 16.05 -13.62 -19.13
CA ALA A 109 16.77 -14.56 -19.98
C ALA A 109 17.63 -13.80 -20.98
N THR A 110 18.89 -14.21 -21.12
CA THR A 110 19.76 -13.64 -22.15
C THR A 110 19.70 -14.50 -23.40
N VAL A 111 19.38 -13.89 -24.53
CA VAL A 111 19.28 -14.53 -25.84
C VAL A 111 20.43 -14.06 -26.70
N ASP A 112 21.30 -14.99 -27.09
CA ASP A 112 22.46 -14.75 -27.93
C ASP A 112 22.82 -16.00 -28.75
N TYR A 113 23.82 -15.91 -29.62
CA TYR A 113 24.26 -17.04 -30.46
C TYR A 113 24.95 -18.16 -29.67
N SER A 114 25.15 -18.02 -28.35
CA SER A 114 25.72 -19.12 -27.56
C SER A 114 24.72 -20.27 -27.39
N SER A 115 23.42 -19.98 -27.42
CA SER A 115 22.36 -20.97 -27.43
C SER A 115 21.12 -20.49 -28.20
N LEU A 116 20.76 -21.22 -29.25
CA LEU A 116 19.55 -20.95 -30.04
C LEU A 116 18.26 -21.28 -29.27
N THR A 117 18.35 -22.01 -28.16
CA THR A 117 17.21 -22.34 -27.29
C THR A 117 17.52 -21.97 -25.85
N GLN A 118 16.58 -21.29 -25.21
CA GLN A 118 16.67 -20.92 -23.79
C GLN A 118 15.52 -21.52 -23.01
N ASP A 119 15.84 -22.39 -22.06
CA ASP A 119 14.88 -22.94 -21.11
C ASP A 119 14.78 -22.04 -19.88
N ILE A 120 13.58 -21.57 -19.59
CA ILE A 120 13.30 -20.55 -18.57
C ILE A 120 12.25 -21.09 -17.61
N GLU A 121 12.56 -21.11 -16.33
CA GLU A 121 11.62 -21.47 -15.26
C GLU A 121 11.19 -20.21 -14.53
N ILE A 122 9.90 -19.88 -14.57
CA ILE A 122 9.33 -18.74 -13.85
C ILE A 122 8.73 -19.25 -12.53
N LEU A 123 9.36 -18.85 -11.43
CA LEU A 123 8.84 -19.09 -10.09
C LEU A 123 7.67 -18.15 -9.81
N LEU A 124 6.47 -18.74 -9.69
CA LEU A 124 5.26 -18.01 -9.37
C LEU A 124 5.14 -17.78 -7.86
N LYS A 125 4.50 -16.67 -7.49
CA LYS A 125 4.09 -16.34 -6.11
C LYS A 125 2.60 -15.99 -6.09
N PRO A 126 1.86 -16.37 -5.02
CA PRO A 126 0.46 -15.97 -4.90
C PRO A 126 0.34 -14.45 -4.78
N VAL A 127 -0.68 -13.89 -5.41
CA VAL A 127 -1.04 -12.48 -5.25
C VAL A 127 -1.77 -12.33 -3.92
N MET A 128 -1.01 -11.99 -2.88
CA MET A 128 -1.51 -11.80 -1.53
C MET A 128 -2.51 -10.64 -1.47
N SER A 129 -3.47 -10.78 -0.56
CA SER A 129 -4.38 -9.72 -0.17
C SER A 129 -4.00 -9.18 1.20
N LYS A 130 -4.43 -7.96 1.51
CA LYS A 130 -4.17 -7.32 2.79
C LYS A 130 -5.41 -7.36 3.66
N MET A 131 -5.27 -7.76 4.91
CA MET A 131 -6.35 -7.70 5.90
C MET A 131 -5.96 -6.76 7.04
N LEU A 132 -6.81 -5.77 7.30
CA LEU A 132 -6.69 -4.89 8.46
C LEU A 132 -7.64 -5.39 9.54
N ILE A 133 -7.11 -5.71 10.71
CA ILE A 133 -7.92 -6.09 11.88
C ILE A 133 -7.88 -4.94 12.89
N THR A 134 -9.04 -4.47 13.32
CA THR A 134 -9.19 -3.38 14.28
C THR A 134 -10.09 -3.75 15.44
N LEU A 135 -9.96 -3.04 16.56
CA LEU A 135 -10.76 -3.26 17.76
C LEU A 135 -11.68 -2.06 18.03
N ASP A 136 -12.91 -2.35 18.40
CA ASP A 136 -13.87 -1.38 18.91
C ASP A 136 -14.34 -1.81 20.30
N ILE A 137 -13.65 -1.30 21.32
CA ILE A 137 -13.86 -1.62 22.72
C ILE A 137 -14.25 -0.39 23.52
N ASN A 138 -14.96 -0.61 24.63
CA ASN A 138 -15.18 0.43 25.63
C ASN A 138 -14.18 0.31 26.78
N ASP A 139 -13.81 -0.92 27.16
CA ASP A 139 -12.87 -1.22 28.24
C ASP A 139 -11.86 -2.28 27.78
N VAL A 140 -10.57 -2.08 28.10
CA VAL A 140 -9.48 -3.01 27.78
C VAL A 140 -9.70 -4.37 28.46
N ASP A 141 -10.37 -4.38 29.61
CA ASP A 141 -10.68 -5.60 30.34
C ASP A 141 -11.62 -6.55 29.57
N GLU A 142 -12.41 -6.03 28.61
CA GLU A 142 -13.26 -6.83 27.72
C GLU A 142 -12.44 -7.78 26.84
N LEU A 143 -11.15 -7.49 26.61
CA LEU A 143 -10.28 -8.29 25.77
C LEU A 143 -9.60 -9.46 26.50
N LYS A 144 -9.51 -9.39 27.84
CA LYS A 144 -8.76 -10.37 28.65
C LYS A 144 -9.19 -11.81 28.35
N GLY A 145 -8.20 -12.66 28.10
CA GLY A 145 -8.37 -14.09 27.85
C GLY A 145 -9.09 -14.43 26.55
N LYS A 146 -9.05 -13.56 25.53
CA LYS A 146 -9.68 -13.79 24.21
C LYS A 146 -8.65 -13.75 23.09
N ARG A 147 -8.87 -14.58 22.07
CA ARG A 147 -8.02 -14.71 20.89
C ARG A 147 -8.84 -14.65 19.62
N ILE A 148 -8.23 -14.14 18.55
CA ILE A 148 -8.74 -14.24 17.20
C ILE A 148 -8.01 -15.36 16.45
N LEU A 149 -8.78 -16.23 15.81
CA LEU A 149 -8.31 -17.33 14.97
C LEU A 149 -8.84 -17.14 13.56
N ILE A 150 -7.97 -17.15 12.57
CA ILE A 150 -8.37 -17.24 11.15
C ILE A 150 -7.97 -18.61 10.65
N THR A 151 -8.95 -19.41 10.28
CA THR A 151 -8.77 -20.76 9.76
C THR A 151 -9.13 -20.79 8.30
N SER A 152 -8.20 -21.22 7.45
CA SER A 152 -8.48 -21.50 6.05
C SER A 152 -9.45 -22.68 5.98
N LYS A 153 -10.61 -22.49 5.36
CA LYS A 153 -11.53 -23.60 5.06
C LYS A 153 -10.97 -24.53 4.00
N ASP A 154 -10.13 -23.98 3.15
CA ASP A 154 -9.51 -24.61 2.01
C ASP A 154 -8.45 -25.65 2.44
N SER A 155 -7.69 -25.36 3.51
CA SER A 155 -6.67 -26.26 4.06
C SER A 155 -6.97 -26.78 5.46
N SER A 156 -8.05 -26.31 6.10
CA SER A 156 -8.38 -26.56 7.52
C SER A 156 -7.29 -26.13 8.52
N ARG A 157 -6.33 -25.29 8.11
CA ARG A 157 -5.26 -24.80 8.97
C ARG A 157 -5.57 -23.43 9.55
N VAL A 158 -5.12 -23.20 10.78
CA VAL A 158 -5.10 -21.87 11.39
C VAL A 158 -3.93 -21.09 10.78
N VAL A 159 -4.24 -20.02 10.06
CA VAL A 159 -3.25 -19.14 9.40
C VAL A 159 -2.96 -17.87 10.21
N PHE A 160 -3.82 -17.55 11.18
CA PHE A 160 -3.62 -16.44 12.10
C PHE A 160 -4.16 -16.79 13.48
N ASN A 161 -3.40 -16.50 14.53
CA ASN A 161 -3.76 -16.82 15.91
C ASN A 161 -3.12 -15.83 16.90
N GLU A 162 -3.85 -14.79 17.29
CA GLU A 162 -3.33 -13.75 18.18
C GLU A 162 -4.26 -13.48 19.37
N LEU A 163 -3.66 -13.04 20.49
CA LEU A 163 -4.41 -12.48 21.61
C LEU A 163 -5.02 -11.16 21.20
N LEU A 164 -6.25 -10.90 21.62
CA LEU A 164 -6.85 -9.58 21.46
C LEU A 164 -6.21 -8.62 22.46
N ASP A 165 -5.40 -7.70 21.96
CA ASP A 165 -4.64 -6.73 22.78
C ASP A 165 -4.50 -5.38 22.05
N VAL A 166 -4.78 -4.27 22.74
CA VAL A 166 -4.68 -2.91 22.17
C VAL A 166 -3.25 -2.48 21.80
N SER A 167 -2.23 -3.13 22.37
CA SER A 167 -0.83 -2.94 21.99
C SER A 167 -0.51 -3.58 20.64
N ILE A 168 -1.19 -4.68 20.30
CA ILE A 168 -1.03 -5.41 19.03
C ILE A 168 -1.88 -4.77 17.93
N PHE A 169 -3.14 -4.45 18.22
CA PHE A 169 -4.09 -3.93 17.22
C PHE A 169 -4.13 -2.40 17.18
N PRO A 170 -4.37 -1.77 16.02
CA PRO A 170 -4.70 -2.37 14.73
C PRO A 170 -3.52 -3.13 14.11
N LEU A 171 -3.83 -4.20 13.37
CA LEU A 171 -2.82 -5.04 12.74
C LEU A 171 -3.14 -5.25 11.26
N MET A 172 -2.12 -5.08 10.42
CA MET A 172 -2.18 -5.38 8.99
C MET A 172 -1.46 -6.71 8.73
N ILE A 173 -2.15 -7.66 8.09
CA ILE A 173 -1.58 -8.96 7.71
C ILE A 173 -1.71 -9.22 6.21
N ASP A 174 -0.77 -9.99 5.67
CA ASP A 174 -0.90 -10.60 4.35
C ASP A 174 -1.68 -11.91 4.46
N ILE A 175 -2.64 -12.11 3.56
CA ILE A 175 -3.47 -13.31 3.51
C ILE A 175 -3.61 -13.82 2.08
N THR A 176 -3.43 -15.13 1.89
CA THR A 176 -3.61 -15.77 0.59
C THR A 176 -5.08 -15.72 0.16
N PRO A 177 -5.39 -15.61 -1.14
CA PRO A 177 -6.77 -15.72 -1.62
C PRO A 177 -7.41 -17.05 -1.21
N GLY A 178 -8.69 -17.05 -0.86
CA GLY A 178 -9.36 -18.26 -0.40
C GLY A 178 -10.58 -18.02 0.47
N SER A 179 -11.11 -19.10 1.03
CA SER A 179 -12.25 -19.07 1.96
C SER A 179 -11.77 -19.30 3.39
N TYR A 180 -12.18 -18.43 4.30
CA TYR A 180 -11.73 -18.42 5.69
C TYR A 180 -12.90 -18.39 6.66
N LYS A 181 -12.70 -19.03 7.81
CA LYS A 181 -13.51 -18.89 9.00
C LYS A 181 -12.72 -18.08 10.03
N VAL A 182 -13.32 -17.01 10.53
CA VAL A 182 -12.74 -16.19 11.59
C VAL A 182 -13.53 -16.41 12.85
N ASP A 183 -12.84 -16.80 13.91
CA ASP A 183 -13.42 -17.12 15.21
C ASP A 183 -12.78 -16.27 16.30
N ILE A 184 -13.58 -15.79 17.24
CA ILE A 184 -13.08 -15.31 18.54
C ILE A 184 -13.32 -16.40 19.57
N VAL A 185 -12.27 -16.78 20.30
CA VAL A 185 -12.31 -17.86 21.30
C VAL A 185 -11.71 -17.41 22.62
N ALA A 186 -12.04 -18.12 23.70
CA ALA A 186 -11.38 -17.95 25.00
C ALA A 186 -10.01 -18.65 25.04
N GLU A 187 -9.00 -18.02 25.65
CA GLU A 187 -7.59 -18.43 25.69
C GLU A 187 -7.38 -19.83 26.30
N ASN A 188 -8.16 -20.20 27.32
CA ASN A 188 -7.96 -21.43 28.10
C ASN A 188 -8.26 -22.74 27.33
N ASN A 189 -8.67 -22.70 26.05
CA ASN A 189 -9.21 -23.86 25.34
C ASN A 189 -8.53 -24.19 24.01
N VAL A 190 -7.26 -23.79 23.81
CA VAL A 190 -6.50 -24.13 22.58
C VAL A 190 -5.94 -25.57 22.66
N THR A 191 -6.82 -26.58 22.62
CA THR A 191 -6.45 -27.94 22.18
C THR A 191 -7.52 -28.49 21.23
N SER A 192 -7.09 -29.37 20.33
CA SER A 192 -7.62 -29.69 18.99
C SER A 192 -9.03 -30.30 18.89
N ASN A 193 -9.94 -30.04 19.83
CA ASN A 193 -11.35 -30.40 19.72
C ASN A 193 -12.19 -29.59 20.72
N SER A 194 -12.75 -28.44 20.34
CA SER A 194 -13.71 -27.76 21.21
C SER A 194 -14.69 -26.85 20.47
N THR A 195 -15.86 -27.39 20.14
CA THR A 195 -17.10 -26.63 19.87
C THR A 195 -17.65 -25.89 21.12
N LYS A 196 -16.91 -25.84 22.24
CA LYS A 196 -17.40 -25.35 23.55
C LYS A 196 -16.83 -24.01 24.02
N ALA A 197 -16.10 -23.25 23.19
CA ALA A 197 -15.53 -21.96 23.59
C ALA A 197 -15.53 -20.89 22.48
N LEU A 198 -16.47 -20.99 21.53
CA LEU A 198 -16.66 -20.03 20.45
C LEU A 198 -17.48 -18.84 20.94
N LEU A 199 -16.91 -17.64 20.89
CA LEU A 199 -17.57 -16.40 21.31
C LEU A 199 -18.23 -15.67 20.14
N SER A 200 -17.60 -15.69 18.97
CA SER A 200 -18.15 -15.12 17.74
C SER A 200 -17.51 -15.78 16.53
N THR A 201 -18.23 -15.85 15.41
CA THR A 201 -17.71 -16.41 14.17
C THR A 201 -18.21 -15.63 12.95
N THR A 202 -17.38 -15.53 11.93
CA THR A 202 -17.76 -15.02 10.62
C THR A 202 -16.97 -15.71 9.53
N GLU A 203 -17.43 -15.60 8.29
CA GLU A 203 -16.77 -16.20 7.13
C GLU A 203 -16.27 -15.13 6.17
N LEU A 204 -15.05 -15.27 5.68
CA LEU A 204 -14.46 -14.33 4.74
C LEU A 204 -14.13 -15.04 3.43
N LYS A 205 -14.47 -14.42 2.31
CA LYS A 205 -14.01 -14.83 0.99
C LYS A 205 -13.04 -13.78 0.47
N ILE A 206 -11.77 -14.17 0.36
CA ILE A 206 -10.66 -13.30 0.00
C ILE A 206 -10.33 -13.53 -1.47
N GLN A 207 -10.42 -12.48 -2.28
CA GLN A 207 -9.97 -12.43 -3.67
C GLN A 207 -8.55 -11.84 -3.71
N PRO A 208 -7.75 -12.15 -4.74
CA PRO A 208 -6.36 -11.71 -4.82
C PRO A 208 -6.19 -10.20 -4.97
N GLY A 209 -5.15 -9.66 -4.33
CA GLY A 209 -4.73 -8.27 -4.46
C GLY A 209 -5.72 -7.25 -3.90
N ARG A 210 -6.68 -7.69 -3.07
CA ARG A 210 -7.71 -6.83 -2.48
C ARG A 210 -7.43 -6.53 -1.01
N PHE A 211 -8.15 -5.54 -0.50
CA PHE A 211 -8.06 -5.11 0.89
C PHE A 211 -9.33 -5.49 1.66
N TYR A 212 -9.15 -6.09 2.84
CA TYR A 212 -10.23 -6.63 3.67
C TYR A 212 -10.15 -6.09 5.10
N PRO A 213 -10.96 -5.09 5.47
CA PRO A 213 -11.06 -4.66 6.84
C PRO A 213 -11.98 -5.59 7.64
N LEU A 214 -11.57 -5.88 8.87
CA LEU A 214 -12.31 -6.63 9.86
C LEU A 214 -12.27 -5.88 11.20
N MET A 215 -13.43 -5.55 11.74
CA MET A 215 -13.55 -4.94 13.07
C MET A 215 -14.09 -5.96 14.06
N VAL A 216 -13.37 -6.14 15.17
CA VAL A 216 -13.84 -6.89 16.34
C VAL A 216 -14.42 -5.86 17.32
N SER A 217 -15.74 -5.88 17.52
CA SER A 217 -16.42 -4.94 18.42
C SER A 217 -16.95 -5.65 19.65
N PHE A 218 -16.73 -5.02 20.80
CA PHE A 218 -17.20 -5.45 22.13
C PHE A 218 -18.27 -4.51 22.70
N LYS A 219 -18.92 -3.70 21.86
CA LYS A 219 -19.90 -2.72 22.33
C LYS A 219 -21.20 -3.38 22.82
N LYS A 220 -21.81 -2.75 23.84
CA LYS A 220 -23.15 -3.09 24.38
C LYS A 220 -23.27 -4.55 24.85
N GLU A 221 -22.21 -5.07 25.47
CA GLU A 221 -22.13 -6.47 25.96
C GLU A 221 -22.22 -7.54 24.85
N THR A 222 -22.12 -7.12 23.57
CA THR A 222 -22.18 -8.02 22.42
C THR A 222 -20.86 -8.04 21.67
N LEU A 223 -20.30 -9.24 21.49
CA LEU A 223 -19.13 -9.44 20.64
C LEU A 223 -19.55 -9.66 19.19
N THR A 224 -19.10 -8.79 18.30
CA THR A 224 -19.41 -8.86 16.86
C THR A 224 -18.17 -8.77 15.99
N LEU A 225 -18.16 -9.55 14.91
CA LEU A 225 -17.16 -9.50 13.84
C LEU A 225 -17.78 -8.81 12.62
N SER A 226 -17.39 -7.56 12.38
CA SER A 226 -17.93 -6.75 11.28
C SER A 226 -16.95 -6.71 10.11
N LYS A 227 -17.40 -7.22 8.96
CA LYS A 227 -16.63 -7.19 7.72
C LYS A 227 -16.72 -5.80 7.09
N ASN A 228 -15.71 -5.42 6.33
CA ASN A 228 -15.67 -4.15 5.58
C ASN A 228 -15.79 -2.90 6.47
N LEU A 229 -15.55 -3.05 7.77
CA LEU A 229 -15.63 -1.99 8.75
C LEU A 229 -14.32 -1.96 9.53
N ALA A 230 -13.85 -0.77 9.87
CA ALA A 230 -12.73 -0.58 10.78
C ALA A 230 -12.98 0.60 11.71
N LYS A 231 -12.61 0.47 12.98
CA LYS A 231 -12.44 1.61 13.87
C LYS A 231 -10.97 1.99 13.87
N VAL A 232 -10.69 3.24 13.54
CA VAL A 232 -9.31 3.73 13.42
C VAL A 232 -8.96 4.69 14.54
N SER A 233 -7.67 4.74 14.84
CA SER A 233 -7.08 5.54 15.91
C SER A 233 -7.37 7.03 15.76
N LYS A 234 -6.61 7.72 14.90
CA LYS A 234 -6.67 9.16 14.73
C LYS A 234 -6.33 9.54 13.29
N LEU A 235 -7.14 10.40 12.69
CA LEU A 235 -6.88 11.01 11.39
C LEU A 235 -5.71 11.99 11.52
N ILE A 236 -4.63 11.74 10.78
CA ILE A 236 -3.39 12.52 10.82
C ILE A 236 -3.27 13.45 9.66
N ALA A 237 -3.62 12.99 8.47
CA ALA A 237 -3.45 13.76 7.27
C ALA A 237 -4.48 13.35 6.23
N PHE A 238 -4.67 14.24 5.28
CA PHE A 238 -5.60 14.06 4.20
C PHE A 238 -5.10 14.82 2.96
N ASP A 239 -5.17 14.19 1.80
CA ASP A 239 -4.86 14.77 0.49
C ASP A 239 -6.12 14.80 -0.37
N ILE A 240 -6.55 16.01 -0.72
CA ILE A 240 -7.76 16.22 -1.51
C ILE A 240 -7.61 15.86 -2.99
N ASN A 241 -6.41 15.97 -3.55
CA ASN A 241 -6.19 15.68 -4.97
C ASN A 241 -6.13 14.19 -5.21
N THR A 242 -5.36 13.46 -4.40
CA THR A 242 -5.25 12.01 -4.51
C THR A 242 -6.40 11.28 -3.82
N ARG A 243 -7.15 11.99 -2.97
CA ARG A 243 -8.28 11.49 -2.17
C ARG A 243 -7.81 10.40 -1.22
N GLU A 244 -6.74 10.70 -0.49
CA GLU A 244 -6.10 9.75 0.41
C GLU A 244 -6.10 10.31 1.83
N VAL A 245 -6.37 9.46 2.81
CA VAL A 245 -6.32 9.76 4.25
C VAL A 245 -5.24 8.94 4.91
N ILE A 246 -4.68 9.46 6.00
CA ILE A 246 -3.66 8.77 6.78
C ILE A 246 -4.10 8.75 8.23
N PHE A 247 -4.10 7.56 8.82
CA PHE A 247 -4.35 7.35 10.24
C PHE A 247 -3.08 6.97 10.98
N GLU A 248 -3.05 7.27 12.27
CA GLU A 248 -1.84 7.21 13.10
C GLU A 248 -1.24 5.81 13.17
N ARG A 249 -2.08 4.80 13.38
CA ARG A 249 -1.64 3.40 13.53
C ARG A 249 -1.96 2.54 12.32
N GLU A 250 -3.01 2.87 11.58
CA GLU A 250 -3.50 2.06 10.46
C GLU A 250 -2.83 2.42 9.14
N GLY A 251 -2.27 3.62 9.03
CA GLY A 251 -1.58 4.09 7.83
C GLY A 251 -2.53 4.69 6.80
N LYS A 252 -2.19 4.53 5.52
CA LYS A 252 -2.74 5.30 4.41
C LYS A 252 -3.84 4.54 3.66
N TYR A 253 -4.95 5.22 3.37
CA TYR A 253 -6.09 4.66 2.65
C TYR A 253 -6.66 5.65 1.64
N LYS A 254 -7.28 5.13 0.60
CA LYS A 254 -7.94 5.92 -0.43
C LYS A 254 -9.44 6.09 -0.12
N LEU A 255 -9.98 7.25 -0.45
CA LEU A 255 -11.39 7.59 -0.36
C LEU A 255 -12.08 7.39 -1.69
N SER A 256 -13.29 6.85 -1.63
CA SER A 256 -14.15 6.66 -2.79
C SER A 256 -14.61 8.00 -3.39
N LYS A 257 -14.98 7.99 -4.67
CA LYS A 257 -15.62 9.15 -5.34
C LYS A 257 -16.93 9.54 -4.64
N SER A 258 -17.66 8.55 -4.12
CA SER A 258 -18.98 8.69 -3.52
C SER A 258 -18.91 8.59 -1.99
N LEU A 259 -17.93 9.27 -1.38
CA LEU A 259 -17.74 9.27 0.07
C LEU A 259 -18.96 9.86 0.80
N SER A 260 -19.46 9.14 1.80
CA SER A 260 -20.43 9.63 2.78
C SER A 260 -19.72 9.97 4.09
N ILE A 261 -20.06 11.10 4.71
CA ILE A 261 -19.54 11.44 6.06
C ILE A 261 -20.73 11.70 6.98
N ASN A 262 -20.82 10.95 8.09
CA ASN A 262 -21.95 10.97 9.02
C ASN A 262 -23.31 10.87 8.29
N GLY A 263 -23.38 10.02 7.26
CA GLY A 263 -24.58 9.80 6.44
C GLY A 263 -24.89 10.90 5.41
N LYS A 264 -24.06 11.94 5.28
CA LYS A 264 -24.23 13.01 4.29
C LYS A 264 -23.37 12.74 3.05
N ASN A 265 -24.03 12.48 1.92
CA ASN A 265 -23.41 12.34 0.61
C ASN A 265 -23.09 13.71 0.02
N ASN A 266 -22.02 13.84 -0.76
CA ASN A 266 -21.59 15.10 -1.41
C ASN A 266 -21.28 16.27 -0.45
N SER A 267 -20.87 16.00 0.79
CA SER A 267 -20.24 17.05 1.58
C SER A 267 -18.95 17.46 0.88
N SER A 268 -18.60 18.75 0.90
CA SER A 268 -17.21 19.17 0.66
C SER A 268 -16.41 18.56 1.82
N TRP A 269 -16.01 17.31 1.64
CA TRP A 269 -15.46 16.40 2.65
C TRP A 269 -14.14 16.94 3.22
N SER A 270 -13.39 17.69 2.41
CA SER A 270 -12.28 18.55 2.84
C SER A 270 -12.65 19.53 3.95
N ASN A 271 -13.95 19.81 4.10
CA ASN A 271 -14.46 20.71 5.11
C ASN A 271 -14.98 20.06 6.39
N VAL A 272 -14.98 18.74 6.40
CA VAL A 272 -15.55 17.93 7.47
C VAL A 272 -14.47 17.06 8.10
N LEU A 273 -13.54 16.56 7.28
CA LEU A 273 -12.36 15.82 7.72
C LEU A 273 -11.18 16.76 7.94
N PHE A 274 -10.61 16.71 9.14
CA PHE A 274 -9.44 17.49 9.53
C PHE A 274 -8.52 16.61 10.39
N PRO A 275 -7.20 16.83 10.32
CA PRO A 275 -6.26 16.19 11.23
C PRO A 275 -6.66 16.39 12.69
N GLY A 276 -6.79 15.31 13.44
CA GLY A 276 -7.13 15.35 14.86
C GLY A 276 -8.35 14.54 15.26
N ILE A 277 -9.26 14.22 14.34
CA ILE A 277 -10.42 13.36 14.65
C ILE A 277 -9.93 12.00 15.13
N CYS A 278 -10.49 11.51 16.23
CA CYS A 278 -10.29 10.15 16.72
C CYS A 278 -11.59 9.35 16.63
N ASP A 279 -11.50 8.04 16.86
CA ASP A 279 -12.67 7.13 16.95
C ASP A 279 -13.55 7.16 15.69
N LEU A 280 -12.91 7.22 14.51
CA LEU A 280 -13.63 7.16 13.25
C LEU A 280 -13.99 5.71 12.90
N TYR A 281 -15.21 5.51 12.46
CA TYR A 281 -15.71 4.27 11.88
C TYR A 281 -15.68 4.40 10.36
N LEU A 282 -14.90 3.54 9.72
CA LEU A 282 -14.69 3.56 8.28
C LEU A 282 -15.36 2.33 7.65
N VAL A 283 -16.23 2.55 6.67
CA VAL A 283 -16.78 1.50 5.80
C VAL A 283 -15.97 1.46 4.51
N PHE A 284 -15.62 0.26 4.05
CA PHE A 284 -14.83 0.05 2.85
C PHE A 284 -15.60 -0.72 1.79
N GLU A 285 -15.39 -0.36 0.53
CA GLU A 285 -15.79 -1.15 -0.63
C GLU A 285 -14.63 -1.16 -1.62
N ASP A 286 -14.26 -2.34 -2.11
CA ASP A 286 -13.13 -2.54 -3.05
C ASP A 286 -11.81 -1.87 -2.63
N GLY A 287 -11.54 -1.81 -1.32
CA GLY A 287 -10.33 -1.22 -0.76
C GLY A 287 -10.34 0.29 -0.63
N GLU A 288 -11.42 0.97 -1.04
CA GLU A 288 -11.61 2.40 -0.84
C GLU A 288 -12.60 2.65 0.32
N ILE A 289 -12.39 3.72 1.07
CA ILE A 289 -13.33 4.15 2.12
C ILE A 289 -14.53 4.81 1.46
N THR A 290 -15.72 4.26 1.70
CA THR A 290 -16.99 4.77 1.15
C THR A 290 -17.80 5.54 2.18
N SER A 291 -17.62 5.26 3.47
CA SER A 291 -18.30 5.99 4.55
C SER A 291 -17.38 6.22 5.74
N ILE A 292 -17.49 7.40 6.33
CA ILE A 292 -16.82 7.77 7.58
C ILE A 292 -17.86 8.26 8.56
N SER A 293 -17.93 7.63 9.73
CA SER A 293 -18.82 8.02 10.83
C SER A 293 -18.03 8.29 12.09
N TYR A 294 -18.35 9.37 12.80
CA TYR A 294 -17.75 9.71 14.09
C TYR A 294 -18.71 10.60 14.89
N GLU A 295 -18.57 10.62 16.22
CA GLU A 295 -19.35 11.53 17.05
C GLU A 295 -18.93 12.98 16.76
N GLU A 296 -19.88 13.83 16.35
CA GLU A 296 -19.64 15.26 16.08
C GLU A 296 -19.31 16.03 17.37
N ASN A 297 -18.11 15.84 17.92
CA ASN A 297 -17.60 16.58 19.08
C ASN A 297 -16.76 17.78 18.63
N PHE A 298 -17.29 18.58 17.70
CA PHE A 298 -16.50 19.58 17.00
C PHE A 298 -16.88 21.01 17.39
N PRO A 299 -15.94 21.87 17.85
CA PRO A 299 -16.19 23.30 17.93
C PRO A 299 -16.51 23.88 16.56
N SER A 300 -17.53 24.74 16.51
CA SER A 300 -18.07 25.39 15.31
C SER A 300 -17.08 26.21 14.48
N ARG A 301 -15.82 26.38 14.96
CA ARG A 301 -14.75 27.15 14.31
C ARG A 301 -13.38 26.57 14.65
N VAL A 302 -12.67 26.04 13.65
CA VAL A 302 -11.22 25.80 13.70
C VAL A 302 -10.52 27.07 13.19
N ARG A 303 -9.65 27.69 14.00
CA ARG A 303 -8.82 28.82 13.55
C ARG A 303 -7.49 28.29 13.03
N VAL A 304 -7.31 28.36 11.71
CA VAL A 304 -6.05 28.03 11.00
C VAL A 304 -5.33 29.34 10.71
N LEU A 305 -4.05 29.47 11.11
CA LEU A 305 -3.28 30.72 10.98
C LEU A 305 -2.16 30.68 9.94
N LEU A 306 -1.83 29.50 9.43
CA LEU A 306 -1.03 29.31 8.23
C LEU A 306 -1.70 28.19 7.43
N SER A 307 -2.40 28.56 6.37
CA SER A 307 -3.03 27.62 5.42
C SER A 307 -2.08 27.45 4.24
N SER A 308 -1.97 26.25 3.67
CA SER A 308 -1.59 26.06 2.26
C SER A 308 -2.88 25.96 1.45
N LYS A 309 -2.83 26.21 0.14
CA LYS A 309 -4.00 26.37 -0.75
C LYS A 309 -4.95 25.15 -0.86
N GLN A 310 -4.81 24.11 -0.02
CA GLN A 310 -5.66 22.92 -0.01
C GLN A 310 -6.21 22.49 1.37
N THR A 311 -6.01 23.30 2.41
CA THR A 311 -6.77 23.17 3.67
C THR A 311 -7.56 24.46 3.92
N SER A 312 -8.72 24.58 3.27
CA SER A 312 -9.63 25.70 3.51
C SER A 312 -11.07 25.27 3.72
N VAL A 313 -11.37 24.89 4.97
CA VAL A 313 -12.49 25.55 5.66
C VAL A 313 -11.88 26.58 6.56
N GLY A 314 -12.13 27.84 6.27
CA GLY A 314 -11.82 28.94 7.16
C GLY A 314 -10.33 29.33 7.29
N GLY A 315 -9.41 28.64 6.60
CA GLY A 315 -8.01 29.06 6.48
C GLY A 315 -7.88 30.30 5.60
N LEU A 316 -7.67 31.46 6.21
CA LEU A 316 -7.33 32.71 5.52
C LEU A 316 -5.85 32.66 5.09
N LEU A 317 -5.62 32.54 3.77
CA LEU A 317 -4.38 32.87 3.04
C LEU A 317 -3.11 32.05 3.35
N SER A 318 -2.56 31.41 2.30
CA SER A 318 -1.18 30.91 2.24
C SER A 318 -0.24 31.98 1.69
N SER A 319 0.80 32.35 2.43
CA SER A 319 1.96 33.05 1.87
C SER A 319 3.08 32.04 1.69
N GLY A 320 3.68 31.96 0.49
CA GLY A 320 4.94 31.24 0.34
C GLY A 320 5.99 31.79 1.30
N PHE A 321 6.87 30.93 1.79
CA PHE A 321 7.88 31.29 2.79
C PHE A 321 9.26 30.81 2.37
N GLU A 322 10.27 31.66 2.58
CA GLU A 322 11.68 31.25 2.55
C GLU A 322 12.05 30.54 3.87
N GLN A 323 11.50 31.05 4.98
CA GLN A 323 11.64 30.45 6.30
C GLN A 323 10.38 30.63 7.16
N VAL A 324 10.13 29.67 8.05
CA VAL A 324 9.14 29.75 9.13
C VAL A 324 9.82 29.44 10.44
N THR A 325 9.75 30.36 11.40
CA THR A 325 10.36 30.20 12.72
C THR A 325 9.29 29.98 13.76
N VAL A 326 9.34 28.83 14.44
CA VAL A 326 8.40 28.48 15.50
C VAL A 326 9.08 28.49 16.86
N LYS A 327 8.37 29.00 17.87
CA LYS A 327 8.83 29.15 19.25
C LYS A 327 7.79 28.57 20.21
N PRO A 328 7.93 27.31 20.62
CA PRO A 328 6.96 26.66 21.47
C PRO A 328 7.13 27.07 22.93
N HIS A 329 6.02 27.32 23.62
CA HIS A 329 5.97 27.59 25.07
C HIS A 329 5.92 26.31 25.90
N GLN A 330 5.52 25.20 25.30
CA GLN A 330 5.47 23.86 25.91
C GLN A 330 6.06 22.86 24.92
N ASP A 331 6.29 21.62 25.34
CA ASP A 331 6.87 20.62 24.44
C ASP A 331 5.91 20.23 23.29
N TYR A 332 6.49 20.05 22.11
CA TYR A 332 5.87 19.56 20.89
C TYR A 332 6.65 18.37 20.32
N LEU A 333 6.03 17.62 19.42
CA LEU A 333 6.67 16.61 18.58
C LEU A 333 6.64 17.07 17.12
N LEU A 334 7.75 16.96 16.43
CA LEU A 334 7.85 17.17 14.99
C LEU A 334 7.83 15.82 14.28
N PHE A 335 6.89 15.66 13.36
CA PHE A 335 6.82 14.52 12.45
C PHE A 335 6.96 14.97 11.01
N VAL A 336 7.39 14.05 10.17
CA VAL A 336 7.40 14.24 8.72
C VAL A 336 6.66 13.08 8.05
N PHE A 337 5.97 13.41 6.97
CA PHE A 337 5.41 12.47 6.03
C PHE A 337 6.01 12.73 4.65
N ASP A 338 6.81 11.78 4.16
CA ASP A 338 7.28 11.73 2.79
C ASP A 338 6.63 10.53 2.06
N ASN A 339 7.31 9.39 2.07
CA ASN A 339 6.79 8.07 1.76
C ASN A 339 6.30 7.35 3.02
N THR A 340 6.86 7.69 4.19
CA THR A 340 6.51 7.08 5.49
C THR A 340 6.30 8.15 6.55
N TYR A 341 5.47 7.85 7.54
CA TYR A 341 5.21 8.75 8.66
C TYR A 341 6.15 8.42 9.82
N TYR A 342 7.02 9.34 10.20
CA TYR A 342 7.93 9.14 11.34
C TYR A 342 8.19 10.41 12.13
N GLN A 343 8.58 10.23 13.39
CA GLN A 343 8.95 11.33 14.27
C GLN A 343 10.37 11.79 13.92
N VAL A 344 10.53 13.08 13.66
CA VAL A 344 11.83 13.71 13.42
C VAL A 344 12.49 14.04 14.75
N MET A 345 11.77 14.75 15.63
CA MET A 345 12.32 15.17 16.93
C MET A 345 11.22 15.58 17.92
N LYS A 346 11.59 15.72 19.18
CA LYS A 346 10.81 16.44 20.19
C LYS A 346 11.29 17.89 20.22
N ILE A 347 10.38 18.84 19.99
CA ILE A 347 10.66 20.27 20.15
C ILE A 347 10.40 20.64 21.60
N GLN A 348 11.46 20.98 22.34
CA GLN A 348 11.34 21.34 23.75
C GLN A 348 10.80 22.77 23.91
N SER A 349 10.12 23.02 25.04
CA SER A 349 9.72 24.36 25.45
C SER A 349 10.88 25.36 25.36
N GLY A 350 10.64 26.51 24.73
CA GLY A 350 11.63 27.58 24.55
C GLY A 350 12.60 27.38 23.38
N CYS A 351 12.66 26.19 22.76
CA CYS A 351 13.57 25.93 21.64
C CYS A 351 13.04 26.54 20.34
N VAL A 352 13.81 27.45 19.75
CA VAL A 352 13.51 28.00 18.43
C VAL A 352 13.78 26.94 17.37
N VAL A 353 12.79 26.66 16.53
CA VAL A 353 12.94 25.77 15.37
C VAL A 353 12.64 26.57 14.11
N ARG A 354 13.53 26.48 13.12
CA ARG A 354 13.39 27.17 11.84
C ARG A 354 13.25 26.17 10.71
N PHE A 355 12.18 26.28 9.95
CA PHE A 355 11.95 25.54 8.72
C PHE A 355 12.49 26.40 7.58
N GLN A 356 13.53 25.95 6.90
CA GLN A 356 14.12 26.64 5.75
C GLN A 356 13.77 25.91 4.46
N ASN A 357 13.27 26.65 3.48
CA ASN A 357 12.92 26.12 2.17
C ASN A 357 14.03 26.46 1.15
N SER A 358 14.59 25.44 0.50
CA SER A 358 15.69 25.56 -0.44
C SER A 358 15.41 24.85 -1.76
N SER A 359 16.27 25.04 -2.77
CA SER A 359 16.18 24.33 -4.04
C SER A 359 16.21 22.81 -3.90
N GLU A 360 16.89 22.30 -2.87
CA GLU A 360 17.06 20.87 -2.58
C GLU A 360 15.92 20.29 -1.72
N GLY A 361 15.05 21.14 -1.13
CA GLY A 361 13.95 20.72 -0.27
C GLY A 361 13.83 21.53 1.03
N LEU A 362 13.03 21.03 1.99
CA LEU A 362 12.91 21.64 3.33
C LEU A 362 14.06 21.15 4.21
N SER A 363 14.62 22.03 5.05
CA SER A 363 15.45 21.62 6.18
C SER A 363 14.91 22.21 7.49
N VAL A 364 15.11 21.49 8.59
CA VAL A 364 14.71 21.89 9.93
C VAL A 364 15.97 22.24 10.71
N GLU A 365 16.17 23.52 10.98
CA GLU A 365 17.28 24.05 11.76
C GLU A 365 16.86 24.23 13.22
N THR A 366 17.72 23.75 14.11
CA THR A 366 17.58 23.85 15.57
C THR A 366 18.91 24.30 16.17
N ALA A 367 18.94 24.56 17.48
CA ALA A 367 20.20 24.86 18.17
C ALA A 367 21.22 23.70 18.08
N ASP A 368 20.74 22.47 17.94
CA ASP A 368 21.57 21.25 17.93
C ASP A 368 22.04 20.85 16.52
N GLY A 369 21.58 21.56 15.48
CA GLY A 369 21.98 21.33 14.10
C GLY A 369 20.82 21.38 13.09
N ILE A 370 21.12 20.97 11.85
CA ILE A 370 20.20 20.96 10.72
C ILE A 370 19.80 19.52 10.40
N ILE A 371 18.50 19.28 10.22
CA ILE A 371 17.92 18.00 9.83
C ILE A 371 17.31 18.14 8.42
N GLY A 372 17.69 17.28 7.48
CA GLY A 372 17.24 17.32 6.07
C GLY A 372 18.41 17.25 5.08
N PRO A 373 18.20 17.59 3.78
CA PRO A 373 16.95 18.08 3.20
C PRO A 373 15.89 16.98 3.05
N PHE A 374 14.63 17.35 3.25
CA PHE A 374 13.46 16.51 3.00
C PHE A 374 12.91 16.78 1.60
N GLN A 375 12.25 15.79 1.01
CA GLN A 375 11.70 15.89 -0.35
C GLN A 375 10.69 17.05 -0.47
N LYS A 376 10.57 17.65 -1.66
CA LYS A 376 9.63 18.79 -1.87
C LYS A 376 8.16 18.41 -1.71
N SER A 377 7.80 17.13 -1.69
CA SER A 377 6.45 16.67 -1.37
C SER A 377 6.23 16.36 0.11
N SER A 378 7.26 16.53 0.95
CA SER A 378 7.20 16.23 2.37
C SER A 378 6.28 17.19 3.11
N ARG A 379 5.53 16.65 4.08
CA ARG A 379 4.65 17.39 4.98
C ARG A 379 5.16 17.26 6.41
N PHE A 380 5.24 18.37 7.12
CA PHE A 380 5.69 18.42 8.51
C PHE A 380 4.52 18.69 9.43
N TYR A 381 4.48 17.97 10.54
CA TYR A 381 3.44 18.10 11.56
C TYR A 381 4.06 18.42 12.91
N ILE A 382 3.74 19.58 13.47
CA ILE A 382 4.18 20.00 14.81
C ILE A 382 3.01 19.76 15.77
N ARG A 383 3.11 18.75 16.63
CA ARG A 383 2.04 18.26 17.51
C ARG A 383 2.27 18.59 18.97
N PRO A 384 1.26 19.10 19.69
CA PRO A 384 1.41 19.43 21.10
C PRO A 384 1.47 18.16 21.97
N LEU A 385 2.30 18.18 23.02
CA LEU A 385 2.27 17.13 24.06
C LEU A 385 1.21 17.38 25.14
N SER A 386 0.62 18.59 25.21
CA SER A 386 -0.43 18.94 26.16
C SER A 386 -1.54 19.76 25.50
N LYS A 387 -2.76 19.71 26.04
CA LYS A 387 -3.90 20.53 25.57
C LYS A 387 -3.64 22.03 25.72
N ASP A 388 -2.81 22.42 26.68
CA ASP A 388 -2.45 23.82 26.96
C ASP A 388 -1.20 24.27 26.20
N SER A 389 -0.65 23.41 25.34
CA SER A 389 0.51 23.74 24.52
C SER A 389 0.20 24.87 23.54
N SER A 390 1.14 25.80 23.44
CA SER A 390 1.08 26.89 22.48
C SER A 390 2.45 27.16 21.83
N ILE A 391 2.42 27.72 20.63
CA ILE A 391 3.57 28.10 19.84
C ILE A 391 3.41 29.53 19.34
N GLU A 392 4.51 30.27 19.26
CA GLU A 392 4.57 31.53 18.52
C GLU A 392 5.19 31.27 17.15
N ILE A 393 4.65 31.90 16.11
CA ILE A 393 5.27 31.96 14.79
C ILE A 393 5.91 33.33 14.68
N ALA A 394 7.23 33.40 14.66
CA ALA A 394 7.97 34.65 14.80
C ALA A 394 7.58 35.67 13.71
N GLU A 395 7.33 35.19 12.49
CA GLU A 395 6.96 35.99 11.32
C GLU A 395 5.52 36.53 11.40
N LYS A 396 4.69 36.04 12.33
CA LYS A 396 3.30 36.50 12.55
C LYS A 396 3.12 37.27 13.87
N GLY A 397 4.23 37.73 14.46
CA GLY A 397 4.27 38.48 15.72
C GLY A 397 4.21 37.58 16.96
N LYS A 398 4.00 38.18 18.14
CA LYS A 398 3.99 37.48 19.45
C LYS A 398 2.65 36.80 19.77
N ASN A 399 1.89 36.44 18.75
CA ASN A 399 0.63 35.75 18.93
C ASN A 399 0.90 34.29 19.32
N LYS A 400 0.21 33.82 20.36
CA LYS A 400 0.25 32.42 20.77
C LYS A 400 -0.82 31.63 20.04
N TYR A 401 -0.42 30.50 19.49
CA TYR A 401 -1.27 29.59 18.74
C TYR A 401 -1.25 28.23 19.41
N SER A 402 -2.42 27.65 19.67
CA SER A 402 -2.54 26.32 20.27
C SER A 402 -2.98 25.29 19.22
N GLY A 403 -2.66 24.02 19.47
CA GLY A 403 -3.03 22.90 18.60
C GLY A 403 -1.88 22.39 17.72
N THR A 404 -2.23 21.62 16.69
CA THR A 404 -1.29 21.04 15.73
C THR A 404 -1.04 22.01 14.58
N PHE A 405 0.21 22.09 14.11
CA PHE A 405 0.60 22.90 12.95
C PHE A 405 1.07 21.99 11.83
N GLU A 406 0.73 22.36 10.60
CA GLU A 406 1.20 21.67 9.39
C GLU A 406 2.02 22.65 8.55
N ILE A 407 3.17 22.19 8.06
CA ILE A 407 4.00 22.91 7.09
C ILE A 407 4.14 22.00 5.87
N ILE A 408 3.75 22.52 4.72
CA ILE A 408 3.79 21.81 3.44
C ILE A 408 4.73 22.58 2.54
N ILE A 409 5.59 21.85 1.83
CA ILE A 409 6.20 22.35 0.60
C ILE A 409 5.46 21.71 -0.56
N ASP A 410 5.09 22.50 -1.57
CA ASP A 410 4.65 21.95 -2.86
C ASP A 410 5.85 21.69 -3.80
N ASN A 411 5.62 21.01 -4.92
CA ASN A 411 6.67 20.74 -5.92
C ASN A 411 7.33 22.00 -6.49
N ASN A 412 6.73 23.19 -6.30
CA ASN A 412 7.25 24.49 -6.72
C ASN A 412 8.00 25.22 -5.60
N GLY A 413 8.18 24.62 -4.42
CA GLY A 413 8.81 25.27 -3.28
C GLY A 413 7.94 26.35 -2.64
N ARG A 414 6.61 26.22 -2.65
CA ARG A 414 5.67 27.17 -2.03
C ARG A 414 4.97 26.63 -0.79
#